data_AF-A0A3D5KIH0-F1
#
_entry.id   AF-A0A3D5KIH0-F1
#
_cell.length_a   1.000
_cell.length_b   1.000
_cell.length_c   1.000
_cell.angle_alpha   90.00
_cell.angle_beta   90.00
_cell.angle_gamma   90.00
#
_symmetry.space_group_name_H-M   'P 1'
#
loop_
_entity.id
_entity.type
_entity.pdbx_description
1 polymer ?
#
loop_
_entity_poly.entity_id
_entity_poly.type
_entity_poly.pdbx_seq_one_letter_code
_entity_poly.pdbx_strand_id
1 'polypeptide(L)'
;MRYDEFYLQPKWFSETNPVSSKPASATLTFTDAVVAGETVTIGTDEIYEFVASAEDVTTGCIPVVVGTDLTADNAIVGLVKAINDNSTIVTAIADSDDDKVVVNYKSNGTEGNSVAISASGENFSWDASASTLSGGQFGTPCPMRNIAVYADPDYYLCIKEGNKSNVKWRKVQLSDY
;
A
#
# COMPACT_ATOMS: atom_id res chain seq x y z
N MET A 1 -6.49 11.34 32.10
CA MET A 1 -6.23 9.99 31.56
C MET A 1 -7.57 9.46 31.05
N ARG A 2 -7.66 9.06 29.78
CA ARG A 2 -8.88 8.45 29.20
C ARG A 2 -8.62 6.96 29.12
N TYR A 3 -9.52 6.16 29.71
CA TYR A 3 -9.46 4.71 29.64
C TYR A 3 -10.48 4.24 28.61
N ASP A 4 -10.09 3.26 27.80
CA ASP A 4 -11.00 2.56 26.89
C ASP A 4 -11.30 1.18 27.50
N GLU A 5 -12.57 0.91 27.74
CA GLU A 5 -13.04 -0.38 28.27
C GLU A 5 -13.28 -1.35 27.12
N PHE A 6 -12.74 -2.57 27.23
CA PHE A 6 -12.95 -3.66 26.28
C PHE A 6 -13.64 -4.84 26.95
N TYR A 7 -14.60 -5.44 26.24
CA TYR A 7 -15.34 -6.61 26.68
C TYR A 7 -14.70 -7.87 26.11
N LEU A 8 -14.19 -8.73 26.98
CA LEU A 8 -13.71 -10.04 26.57
C LEU A 8 -14.90 -10.88 26.08
N GLN A 9 -14.79 -11.41 24.87
CA GLN A 9 -15.78 -12.29 24.27
C GLN A 9 -15.16 -13.64 23.93
N PRO A 10 -15.96 -14.74 23.98
CA PRO A 10 -15.55 -16.00 23.39
C PRO A 10 -15.22 -15.81 21.91
N LYS A 11 -14.16 -16.46 21.45
CA LYS A 11 -13.77 -16.47 20.04
C LYS A 11 -14.92 -17.04 19.18
N TRP A 12 -15.34 -16.31 18.15
CA TRP A 12 -16.46 -16.66 17.26
C TRP A 12 -16.05 -16.98 15.82
N PHE A 13 -14.75 -17.05 15.55
CA PHE A 13 -14.17 -17.29 14.23
C PHE A 13 -13.19 -18.46 14.29
N SER A 14 -12.98 -19.14 13.16
CA SER A 14 -12.20 -20.38 13.09
C SER A 14 -10.70 -20.16 12.95
N GLU A 15 -10.28 -19.04 12.38
CA GLU A 15 -8.87 -18.70 12.14
C GLU A 15 -8.10 -18.67 13.47
N THR A 16 -6.83 -19.06 13.48
CA THR A 16 -6.00 -19.08 14.69
C THR A 16 -6.04 -17.73 15.41
N ASN A 17 -5.76 -16.65 14.68
CA ASN A 17 -5.74 -15.28 15.16
C ASN A 17 -6.63 -14.40 14.28
N PRO A 18 -7.32 -13.40 14.85
CA PRO A 18 -8.00 -12.42 14.03
C PRO A 18 -6.98 -11.53 13.32
N VAL A 19 -7.29 -11.17 12.09
CA VAL A 19 -6.41 -10.32 11.28
C VAL A 19 -7.11 -9.04 10.84
N SER A 20 -6.33 -7.95 10.75
CA SER A 20 -6.81 -6.71 10.14
C SER A 20 -6.97 -6.87 8.64
N SER A 21 -8.01 -6.23 8.10
CA SER A 21 -8.10 -6.01 6.65
C SER A 21 -6.99 -5.06 6.21
N LYS A 22 -6.37 -5.34 5.06
CA LYS A 22 -5.35 -4.46 4.45
C LYS A 22 -5.40 -4.56 2.91
N PRO A 23 -5.05 -3.47 2.22
CA PRO A 23 -4.91 -3.49 0.77
C PRO A 23 -3.65 -4.24 0.36
N ALA A 24 -3.59 -4.65 -0.90
CA ALA A 24 -2.33 -5.09 -1.51
C ALA A 24 -1.43 -3.87 -1.73
N SER A 25 -0.12 -4.06 -1.61
CA SER A 25 0.86 -3.00 -1.80
C SER A 25 2.14 -3.51 -2.44
N ALA A 26 2.91 -2.59 -3.00
CA ALA A 26 4.30 -2.78 -3.39
C ALA A 26 5.07 -1.47 -3.17
N THR A 27 6.38 -1.59 -3.00
CA THR A 27 7.25 -0.43 -2.77
C THR A 27 8.26 -0.32 -3.89
N LEU A 28 8.27 0.82 -4.57
CA LEU A 28 9.29 1.17 -5.54
C LEU A 28 10.38 1.97 -4.81
N THR A 29 11.63 1.51 -4.90
CA THR A 29 12.79 2.20 -4.31
C THR A 29 13.62 2.81 -5.42
N PHE A 30 13.97 4.08 -5.30
CA PHE A 30 14.90 4.79 -6.16
C PHE A 30 16.31 4.73 -5.57
N THR A 31 17.32 4.56 -6.42
CA THR A 31 18.73 4.48 -6.01
C THR A 31 19.58 5.60 -6.59
N ASP A 32 19.10 6.28 -7.63
CA ASP A 32 19.73 7.44 -8.27
C ASP A 32 18.68 8.22 -9.07
N ALA A 33 19.11 9.30 -9.74
CA ALA A 33 18.32 10.06 -10.69
C ALA A 33 17.73 9.18 -11.81
N VAL A 34 16.52 9.52 -12.27
CA VAL A 34 15.88 8.82 -13.39
C VAL A 34 16.38 9.34 -14.73
N VAL A 35 16.19 8.55 -15.78
CA VAL A 35 16.47 8.93 -17.16
C VAL A 35 15.14 9.15 -17.89
N ALA A 36 15.10 10.18 -18.74
CA ALA A 36 13.92 10.45 -19.56
C ALA A 36 13.57 9.22 -20.43
N GLY A 37 12.29 8.85 -20.44
CA GLY A 37 11.78 7.67 -21.15
C GLY A 37 11.78 6.38 -20.33
N GLU A 38 12.35 6.37 -19.12
CA GLU A 38 12.14 5.27 -18.17
C GLU A 38 10.67 5.23 -17.71
N THR A 39 10.17 4.03 -17.40
CA THR A 39 8.74 3.85 -17.09
C THR A 39 8.46 3.01 -15.86
N VAL A 40 7.30 3.27 -15.25
CA VAL A 40 6.66 2.45 -14.23
C VAL A 40 5.28 2.05 -14.75
N THR A 41 4.94 0.77 -14.73
CA THR A 41 3.60 0.30 -15.16
C THR A 41 2.85 -0.26 -13.96
N ILE A 42 1.57 0.11 -13.85
CA ILE A 42 0.63 -0.41 -12.85
C ILE A 42 -0.61 -0.94 -13.57
N GLY A 43 -1.01 -2.17 -13.30
CA GLY A 43 -2.07 -2.83 -14.03
C GLY A 43 -1.67 -3.14 -15.47
N THR A 44 -2.62 -3.00 -16.40
CA THR A 44 -2.45 -3.37 -17.82
C THR A 44 -2.19 -2.20 -18.75
N ASP A 45 -2.52 -1.00 -18.31
CA ASP A 45 -2.74 0.17 -19.16
C ASP A 45 -2.23 1.49 -18.56
N GLU A 46 -1.90 1.53 -17.27
CA GLU A 46 -1.31 2.73 -16.66
C GLU A 46 0.22 2.66 -16.76
N ILE A 47 0.77 3.24 -17.83
CA ILE A 47 2.22 3.36 -18.05
C ILE A 47 2.63 4.80 -17.73
N TYR A 48 3.41 4.97 -16.66
CA TYR A 48 3.92 6.25 -16.19
C TYR A 48 5.34 6.43 -16.70
N GLU A 49 5.60 7.51 -17.44
CA GLU A 49 6.89 7.78 -18.08
C GLU A 49 7.55 9.01 -17.48
N PHE A 50 8.81 8.88 -17.05
CA PHE A 50 9.59 10.00 -16.53
C PHE A 50 10.04 10.93 -17.66
N VAL A 51 9.69 12.20 -17.56
CA VAL A 51 9.95 13.22 -18.58
C VAL A 51 10.36 14.55 -17.96
N ALA A 52 11.11 15.36 -18.72
CA ALA A 52 11.48 16.71 -18.29
C ALA A 52 10.28 17.65 -18.35
N SER A 53 9.46 17.55 -19.41
CA SER A 53 8.21 18.28 -19.58
C SER A 53 7.07 17.36 -20.05
N ALA A 54 5.81 17.76 -19.80
CA ALA A 54 4.65 16.93 -20.12
C ALA A 54 4.50 16.69 -21.63
N GLU A 55 4.92 17.62 -22.48
CA GLU A 55 4.92 17.47 -23.94
C GLU A 55 5.91 16.42 -24.47
N ASP A 56 6.89 15.99 -23.67
CA ASP A 56 7.90 15.01 -24.09
C ASP A 56 7.42 13.56 -23.96
N VAL A 57 6.23 13.34 -23.40
CA VAL A 57 5.69 12.00 -23.13
C VAL A 57 5.41 11.22 -24.41
N THR A 58 5.79 9.95 -24.41
CA THR A 58 5.45 9.00 -25.47
C THR A 58 3.93 8.83 -25.53
N THR A 59 3.40 8.82 -26.76
CA THR A 59 1.94 8.65 -26.97
C THR A 59 1.43 7.37 -26.31
N GLY A 60 0.39 7.51 -25.49
CA GLY A 60 -0.20 6.41 -24.73
C GLY A 60 0.34 6.24 -23.31
N CYS A 61 1.38 6.98 -22.92
CA CYS A 61 1.89 7.02 -21.56
C CYS A 61 1.32 8.23 -20.77
N ILE A 62 1.41 8.14 -19.45
CA ILE A 62 1.04 9.18 -18.49
C ILE A 62 2.33 9.90 -18.07
N PRO A 63 2.41 11.24 -18.21
CA PRO A 63 3.63 11.97 -17.91
C PRO A 63 3.89 12.02 -16.41
N VAL A 64 5.09 11.63 -16.02
CA VAL A 64 5.70 11.93 -14.73
C VAL A 64 6.70 13.06 -14.95
N VAL A 65 6.26 14.30 -14.69
CA VAL A 65 7.08 15.49 -14.93
C VAL A 65 8.07 15.68 -13.79
N VAL A 66 9.35 15.45 -14.06
CA VAL A 66 10.46 15.50 -13.09
C VAL A 66 11.26 16.80 -13.20
N GLY A 67 11.09 17.56 -14.29
CA GLY A 67 11.87 18.75 -14.60
C GLY A 67 13.23 18.42 -15.24
N THR A 68 14.05 19.44 -15.50
CA THR A 68 15.30 19.29 -16.27
C THR A 68 16.38 18.48 -15.57
N ASP A 69 16.36 18.43 -14.24
CA ASP A 69 17.42 17.83 -13.44
C ASP A 69 17.20 16.33 -13.16
N LEU A 70 15.99 15.82 -13.45
CA LEU A 70 15.60 14.40 -13.36
C LEU A 70 15.97 13.69 -12.03
N THR A 71 16.00 14.43 -10.92
CA THR A 71 16.42 13.88 -9.61
C THR A 71 15.44 12.84 -9.06
N ALA A 72 15.94 11.94 -8.19
CA ALA A 72 15.12 10.93 -7.52
C ALA A 72 13.97 11.58 -6.71
N ASP A 73 14.24 12.65 -5.96
CA ASP A 73 13.23 13.41 -5.21
C ASP A 73 12.08 13.89 -6.10
N ASN A 74 12.43 14.51 -7.24
CA ASN A 74 11.43 14.99 -8.18
C ASN A 74 10.67 13.82 -8.82
N ALA A 75 11.33 12.69 -9.06
CA ALA A 75 10.72 11.50 -9.65
C ALA A 75 9.70 10.88 -8.69
N ILE A 76 10.03 10.80 -7.40
CA ILE A 76 9.14 10.32 -6.33
C ILE A 76 7.89 11.21 -6.24
N VAL A 77 8.08 12.53 -6.13
CA VAL A 77 6.98 13.50 -6.03
C VAL A 77 6.11 13.47 -7.29
N GLY A 78 6.75 13.48 -8.46
CA GLY A 78 6.09 13.42 -9.76
C GLY A 78 5.27 12.15 -9.93
N LEU A 79 5.84 10.98 -9.59
CA LEU A 79 5.19 9.68 -9.75
C LEU A 79 3.99 9.57 -8.81
N VAL A 80 4.14 9.96 -7.55
CA VAL A 80 3.04 9.96 -6.57
C VAL A 80 1.89 10.83 -7.04
N LYS A 81 2.20 12.03 -7.55
CA LYS A 81 1.19 12.93 -8.12
C LYS A 81 0.51 12.29 -9.33
N ALA A 82 1.29 11.79 -10.30
CA ALA A 82 0.75 11.20 -11.52
C ALA A 82 -0.17 10.00 -11.21
N ILE A 83 0.24 9.11 -10.31
CA ILE A 83 -0.58 7.95 -9.90
C ILE A 83 -1.88 8.43 -9.24
N ASN A 84 -1.82 9.35 -8.28
CA ASN A 84 -3.00 9.78 -7.54
C ASN A 84 -3.98 10.60 -8.40
N ASP A 85 -3.50 11.29 -9.42
CA ASP A 85 -4.34 12.06 -10.36
C ASP A 85 -5.01 11.18 -11.41
N ASN A 86 -4.40 10.06 -11.82
CA ASN A 86 -4.84 9.26 -12.96
C ASN A 86 -5.40 7.88 -12.58
N SER A 87 -4.81 7.21 -11.59
CA SER A 87 -5.17 5.83 -11.29
C SER A 87 -6.55 5.71 -10.66
N THR A 88 -7.36 4.79 -11.18
CA THR A 88 -8.65 4.44 -10.57
C THR A 88 -8.53 3.32 -9.54
N ILE A 89 -7.45 2.54 -9.58
CA ILE A 89 -7.30 1.29 -8.82
C ILE A 89 -6.29 1.38 -7.66
N VAL A 90 -5.29 2.26 -7.74
CA VAL A 90 -4.27 2.43 -6.69
C VAL A 90 -4.15 3.86 -6.20
N THR A 91 -3.49 4.03 -5.07
CA THR A 91 -2.98 5.30 -4.55
C THR A 91 -1.50 5.16 -4.23
N ALA A 92 -0.74 6.23 -4.37
CA ALA A 92 0.68 6.26 -4.06
C ALA A 92 0.98 7.23 -2.91
N ILE A 93 1.99 6.89 -2.11
CA ILE A 93 2.48 7.71 -1.00
C ILE A 93 4.00 7.81 -1.14
N ALA A 94 4.53 9.04 -1.04
CA ALA A 94 5.96 9.28 -1.00
C ALA A 94 6.52 8.95 0.39
N ASP A 95 7.66 8.30 0.41
CA ASP A 95 8.55 8.19 1.56
C ASP A 95 9.90 8.75 1.14
N SER A 96 9.99 10.08 1.16
CA SER A 96 11.13 10.85 0.65
C SER A 96 12.37 10.74 1.52
N ASP A 97 12.22 10.34 2.79
CA ASP A 97 13.39 10.14 3.67
C ASP A 97 14.18 8.88 3.28
N ASP A 98 13.52 7.96 2.57
CA ASP A 98 14.01 6.62 2.23
C ASP A 98 14.06 6.38 0.71
N ASP A 99 13.84 7.42 -0.11
CA ASP A 99 13.77 7.38 -1.58
C ASP A 99 12.77 6.36 -2.13
N LYS A 100 11.56 6.30 -1.56
CA LYS A 100 10.54 5.29 -1.88
C LYS A 100 9.20 5.86 -2.30
N VAL A 101 8.50 5.09 -3.13
CA VAL A 101 7.09 5.25 -3.43
C VAL A 101 6.34 3.97 -3.04
N VAL A 102 5.41 4.09 -2.10
CA VAL A 102 4.55 2.99 -1.69
C VAL A 102 3.24 3.07 -2.46
N VAL A 103 2.98 2.07 -3.30
CA VAL A 103 1.73 1.93 -4.05
C VAL A 103 0.80 0.99 -3.31
N ASN A 104 -0.42 1.44 -3.02
CA ASN A 104 -1.47 0.69 -2.35
C ASN A 104 -2.69 0.54 -3.25
N TYR A 105 -3.26 -0.65 -3.31
CA TYR A 105 -4.58 -0.85 -3.89
C TYR A 105 -5.64 -0.07 -3.10
N LYS A 106 -6.61 0.55 -3.77
CA LYS A 106 -7.61 1.40 -3.10
C LYS A 106 -8.54 0.62 -2.16
N SER A 107 -8.74 -0.66 -2.45
CA SER A 107 -9.63 -1.53 -1.68
C SER A 107 -8.85 -2.51 -0.81
N ASN A 108 -9.35 -2.76 0.40
CA ASN A 108 -8.83 -3.87 1.21
C ASN A 108 -9.34 -5.21 0.70
N GLY A 109 -8.52 -6.24 0.83
CA GLY A 109 -8.87 -7.59 0.39
C GLY A 109 -7.80 -8.16 -0.53
N THR A 110 -8.14 -9.25 -1.19
CA THR A 110 -7.21 -10.03 -2.01
C THR A 110 -7.19 -9.65 -3.48
N GLU A 111 -8.14 -8.82 -3.94
CA GLU A 111 -8.28 -8.45 -5.35
C GLU A 111 -7.03 -7.73 -5.90
N GLY A 112 -6.49 -6.80 -5.11
CA GLY A 112 -5.28 -6.07 -5.49
C GLY A 112 -4.05 -6.97 -5.70
N ASN A 113 -4.02 -8.18 -5.14
CA ASN A 113 -2.87 -9.09 -5.27
C ASN A 113 -2.64 -9.59 -6.71
N SER A 114 -3.57 -9.35 -7.62
CA SER A 114 -3.45 -9.71 -9.03
C SER A 114 -3.09 -8.52 -9.93
N VAL A 115 -2.96 -7.31 -9.36
CA VAL A 115 -2.55 -6.12 -10.12
C VAL A 115 -1.08 -6.25 -10.47
N ALA A 116 -0.79 -6.37 -11.76
CA ALA A 116 0.57 -6.43 -12.27
C ALA A 116 1.29 -5.10 -12.03
N ILE A 117 2.59 -5.18 -11.76
CA ILE A 117 3.48 -4.03 -11.69
C ILE A 117 4.76 -4.35 -12.45
N SER A 118 5.34 -3.34 -13.09
CA SER A 118 6.67 -3.44 -13.69
C SER A 118 7.37 -2.09 -13.68
N ALA A 119 8.67 -2.14 -13.89
CA ALA A 119 9.55 -0.99 -13.97
C ALA A 119 10.50 -1.23 -15.14
N SER A 120 10.74 -0.21 -15.95
CA SER A 120 11.73 -0.19 -17.02
C SER A 120 12.65 1.00 -16.78
N GLY A 121 13.73 0.73 -16.05
CA GLY A 121 14.78 1.68 -15.71
C GLY A 121 15.87 0.99 -14.90
N GLU A 122 17.01 1.65 -14.74
CA GLU A 122 18.16 1.08 -13.98
C GLU A 122 18.21 1.56 -12.53
N ASN A 123 17.65 2.75 -12.26
CA ASN A 123 17.81 3.45 -10.98
C ASN A 123 16.61 3.34 -10.04
N PHE A 124 15.68 2.41 -10.33
CA PHE A 124 14.58 2.09 -9.45
C PHE A 124 14.12 0.65 -9.61
N SER A 125 13.63 0.05 -8.52
CA SER A 125 13.13 -1.32 -8.55
C SER A 125 12.01 -1.55 -7.54
N TRP A 126 11.11 -2.47 -7.87
CA TRP A 126 10.09 -2.96 -6.96
C TRP A 126 10.71 -3.89 -5.91
N ASP A 127 10.17 -3.82 -4.70
CA ASP A 127 10.58 -4.67 -3.59
C ASP A 127 10.51 -6.17 -3.95
N ALA A 128 11.55 -6.91 -3.56
CA ALA A 128 11.69 -8.34 -3.84
C ALA A 128 11.49 -8.76 -5.31
N SER A 129 11.79 -7.86 -6.27
CA SER A 129 11.52 -8.07 -7.70
C SER A 129 10.04 -8.43 -7.97
N ALA A 130 9.13 -7.80 -7.23
CA ALA A 130 7.70 -8.06 -7.35
C ALA A 130 7.19 -7.78 -8.77
N SER A 131 6.35 -8.70 -9.26
CA SER A 131 5.62 -8.57 -10.53
C SER A 131 4.14 -8.25 -10.34
N THR A 132 3.67 -8.25 -9.09
CA THR A 132 2.30 -7.89 -8.70
C THR A 132 2.32 -7.18 -7.35
N LEU A 133 1.29 -6.38 -7.04
CA LEU A 133 1.05 -5.97 -5.66
C LEU A 133 0.81 -7.19 -4.79
N SER A 134 1.14 -7.12 -3.50
CA SER A 134 1.03 -8.29 -2.61
C SER A 134 0.55 -7.94 -1.21
N GLY A 135 0.26 -8.97 -0.42
CA GLY A 135 -0.06 -8.83 1.00
C GLY A 135 -1.47 -8.33 1.30
N GLY A 136 -2.31 -8.09 0.30
CA GLY A 136 -3.72 -7.74 0.49
C GLY A 136 -4.51 -8.90 1.06
N GLN A 137 -5.34 -8.63 2.06
CA GLN A 137 -6.16 -9.65 2.72
C GLN A 137 -7.45 -9.09 3.30
N PHE A 138 -8.45 -9.97 3.40
CA PHE A 138 -9.62 -9.71 4.20
C PHE A 138 -9.30 -9.83 5.70
N GLY A 139 -9.96 -8.99 6.50
CA GLY A 139 -9.89 -9.06 7.94
C GLY A 139 -10.94 -10.00 8.53
N THR A 140 -10.70 -10.45 9.76
CA THR A 140 -11.67 -11.23 10.53
C THR A 140 -12.78 -10.30 11.03
N PRO A 141 -14.05 -10.45 10.60
CA PRO A 141 -15.12 -9.52 10.95
C PRO A 141 -15.33 -9.38 12.47
N CYS A 142 -15.60 -8.14 12.90
CA CYS A 142 -15.89 -7.78 14.27
C CYS A 142 -17.16 -6.91 14.28
N PRO A 143 -18.33 -7.46 14.61
CA PRO A 143 -19.59 -6.72 14.50
C PRO A 143 -19.83 -5.72 15.63
N MET A 144 -19.02 -5.73 16.69
CA MET A 144 -19.25 -4.96 17.91
C MET A 144 -18.02 -4.10 18.26
N ARG A 145 -18.26 -2.92 18.84
CA ARG A 145 -17.19 -2.04 19.35
C ARG A 145 -16.59 -2.60 20.62
N ASN A 146 -15.33 -2.23 20.87
CA ASN A 146 -14.63 -2.48 22.13
C ASN A 146 -14.61 -3.96 22.53
N ILE A 147 -14.41 -4.86 21.57
CA ILE A 147 -14.30 -6.29 21.86
C ILE A 147 -12.83 -6.69 22.02
N ALA A 148 -12.55 -7.51 23.03
CA ALA A 148 -11.33 -8.27 23.14
C ALA A 148 -11.62 -9.75 22.88
N VAL A 149 -10.73 -10.43 22.18
CA VAL A 149 -10.76 -11.89 22.00
C VAL A 149 -9.42 -12.45 22.43
N TYR A 150 -9.46 -13.50 23.22
CA TYR A 150 -8.28 -14.30 23.50
C TYR A 150 -8.09 -15.33 22.38
N ALA A 151 -6.91 -15.31 21.75
CA ALA A 151 -6.47 -16.30 20.79
C ALA A 151 -5.04 -16.70 21.17
N ASP A 152 -4.93 -17.88 21.78
CA ASP A 152 -3.71 -18.35 22.46
C ASP A 152 -2.42 -18.07 21.66
N PRO A 153 -1.42 -17.41 22.27
CA PRO A 153 -1.32 -16.96 23.66
C PRO A 153 -1.75 -15.51 23.91
N ASP A 154 -2.29 -14.82 22.91
CA ASP A 154 -2.41 -13.35 22.91
C ASP A 154 -3.85 -12.84 22.97
N TYR A 155 -4.01 -11.59 23.39
CA TYR A 155 -5.29 -10.88 23.31
C TYR A 155 -5.32 -9.99 22.08
N TYR A 156 -6.47 -9.95 21.43
CA TYR A 156 -6.70 -9.13 20.25
C TYR A 156 -7.84 -8.17 20.52
N LEU A 157 -7.56 -6.89 20.41
CA LEU A 157 -8.51 -5.81 20.59
C LEU A 157 -9.06 -5.38 19.23
N CYS A 158 -10.38 -5.43 19.09
CA CYS A 158 -11.09 -4.87 17.95
C CYS A 158 -11.13 -3.34 18.10
N ILE A 159 -10.14 -2.67 17.50
CA ILE A 159 -9.97 -1.20 17.57
C ILE A 159 -10.82 -0.46 16.53
N LYS A 160 -11.31 -1.19 15.51
CA LYS A 160 -12.30 -0.72 14.56
C LYS A 160 -13.20 -1.89 14.19
N GLU A 161 -14.44 -1.84 14.65
CA GLU A 161 -15.49 -2.76 14.26
C GLU A 161 -15.75 -2.66 12.76
N GLY A 162 -16.20 -3.77 12.17
CA GLY A 162 -16.39 -3.82 10.74
C GLY A 162 -16.56 -5.21 10.17
N ASN A 163 -16.72 -5.21 8.86
CA ASN A 163 -16.76 -6.41 8.05
C ASN A 163 -15.34 -6.78 7.60
N LYS A 164 -15.27 -7.77 6.71
CA LYS A 164 -14.03 -8.29 6.15
C LYS A 164 -13.14 -7.25 5.45
N SER A 165 -13.68 -6.10 5.05
CA SER A 165 -12.98 -5.09 4.26
C SER A 165 -12.52 -3.87 5.07
N ASN A 166 -12.97 -3.67 6.31
CA ASN A 166 -12.64 -2.45 7.07
C ASN A 166 -12.29 -2.67 8.54
N VAL A 167 -12.42 -3.89 9.05
CA VAL A 167 -12.07 -4.25 10.43
C VAL A 167 -10.58 -4.04 10.70
N LYS A 168 -10.26 -3.56 11.91
CA LYS A 168 -8.89 -3.45 12.43
C LYS A 168 -8.79 -4.07 13.82
N TRP A 169 -7.75 -4.89 13.98
CA TRP A 169 -7.38 -5.58 15.20
C TRP A 169 -6.00 -5.12 15.67
N ARG A 170 -5.83 -5.03 16.98
CA ARG A 170 -4.55 -4.78 17.65
C ARG A 170 -4.22 -5.95 18.56
N LYS A 171 -3.06 -6.56 18.37
CA LYS A 171 -2.51 -7.57 19.27
C LYS A 171 -2.00 -6.91 20.56
N VAL A 172 -2.23 -7.56 21.70
CA VAL A 172 -1.77 -7.15 23.03
C VAL A 172 -1.24 -8.37 23.77
N GLN A 173 -0.05 -8.25 24.37
CA GLN A 173 0.47 -9.23 25.30
C GLN A 173 0.22 -8.74 26.73
N LEU A 174 -0.33 -9.61 27.59
CA LEU A 174 -0.58 -9.25 28.99
C LEU A 174 0.68 -9.30 29.86
N SER A 175 1.80 -9.79 29.33
CA SER A 175 3.12 -9.74 30.00
C SER A 175 3.72 -8.33 30.03
N ASP A 176 3.14 -7.38 29.28
CA ASP A 176 3.64 -6.01 29.14
C ASP A 176 2.99 -5.02 30.12
N TYR A 177 2.28 -5.52 31.14
CA TYR A 177 1.67 -4.74 32.23
C TYR A 177 1.90 -5.38 33.60
#